data_AF-A0A960YIF9-F1
#
_entry.id   AF-A0A960YIF9-F1
#
_cell.length_a   1.000
_cell.length_b   1.000
_cell.length_c   1.000
_cell.angle_alpha   90.00
_cell.angle_beta   90.00
_cell.angle_gamma   90.00
#
_symmetry.space_group_name_H-M   'P 1'
#
loop_
_entity.id
_entity.type
_entity.pdbx_description
1 polymer ?
#
loop_
_entity_poly.entity_id
_entity_poly.type
_entity_poly.pdbx_seq_one_letter_code
_entity_poly.pdbx_strand_id
1 'polypeptide(L)'
;MIEIRYENNTPIQANAEDTILETSLKNGLEHMHACGGKARCSTCRVLVLDGLENLEPRNEQERSLSRRRGLESNVRLACQTHPRGPVHIRRLVLDDADYVAVRERAVRTTGREENVAILFSDIRNFTSFSEKNLPYDVIHLLNRYFEAMGEVVLSNGGIIDKYIGDGLMATFGLKEADPVSICIRAVNAGLEMLTKLEEVNSYARKHLDYSLRIGIGIHYGSVVVGELGHHSNASFTLIGDSVNMAARLESKTKKAGASLLVSDAVYEHIKPHVSKGRTFRAPLKGKTGEFLIYEIKSLNRDTACNLIDQLFMLTLDSIEVKARGSFLFRFDRPSNFKFHAGQSIEIRFPRDSRTESRTFSVASAEQDPHLDIVTRDTGSDFKKRMLEMKPGDQVIASAAGGLLQLPENPTESIVFLAAGIGITPLYSMIRTLSTKKAQGENVPGLLLIASNRNYDSFLFHSELLHLSQTPGFFYVPTLTGDLPGDWHEEIGRIDPEMIRRHQVDPEKSDYYLAGPPTAVRDLSDTLRSMGVLPERIHTEEFYGYQ
;
A
#
# COMPACT_ATOMS: atom_id res chain seq x y z
N MET A 1 1.28 -31.52 -36.82
CA MET A 1 1.52 -30.10 -37.16
C MET A 1 0.36 -29.63 -37.98
N ILE A 2 -0.24 -28.51 -37.60
CA ILE A 2 -1.48 -28.00 -38.19
C ILE A 2 -1.13 -26.83 -39.11
N GLU A 3 -1.62 -26.84 -40.36
CA GLU A 3 -1.33 -25.76 -41.31
C GLU A 3 -2.23 -24.55 -41.05
N ILE A 4 -1.63 -23.38 -40.83
CA ILE A 4 -2.32 -22.08 -40.84
C ILE A 4 -1.90 -21.34 -42.11
N ARG A 5 -2.83 -21.10 -43.02
CA ARG A 5 -2.63 -20.28 -44.21
C ARG A 5 -3.07 -18.85 -43.92
N TYR A 6 -2.19 -17.88 -44.15
CA TYR A 6 -2.54 -16.46 -44.11
C TYR A 6 -2.73 -15.97 -45.54
N GLU A 7 -3.78 -15.17 -45.80
CA GLU A 7 -4.13 -14.74 -47.16
C GLU A 7 -2.98 -14.10 -47.97
N ASN A 8 -2.03 -13.44 -47.31
CA ASN A 8 -0.88 -12.76 -47.94
C ASN A 8 0.50 -13.30 -47.52
N ASN A 9 0.58 -14.45 -46.83
CA ASN A 9 1.87 -15.04 -46.43
C ASN A 9 1.97 -16.51 -46.81
N THR A 10 3.19 -17.05 -46.74
CA THR A 10 3.42 -18.49 -46.82
C THR A 10 2.68 -19.23 -45.68
N PRO A 11 2.17 -20.45 -45.94
CA PRO A 11 1.59 -21.28 -44.89
C PRO A 11 2.60 -21.54 -43.78
N ILE A 12 2.15 -21.45 -42.53
CA ILE A 12 2.97 -21.74 -41.34
C ILE A 12 2.44 -22.96 -40.61
N GLN A 13 3.31 -23.65 -39.89
CA GLN A 13 2.95 -24.83 -39.11
C GLN A 13 2.73 -24.45 -37.64
N ALA A 14 1.61 -24.90 -37.10
CA ALA A 14 1.20 -24.71 -35.71
C ALA A 14 1.34 -26.01 -34.92
N ASN A 15 1.72 -25.88 -33.64
CA ASN A 15 1.50 -26.92 -32.66
C ASN A 15 0.05 -26.88 -32.20
N ALA A 16 -0.53 -28.03 -31.85
CA ALA A 16 -1.93 -28.11 -31.43
C ALA A 16 -2.21 -27.37 -30.10
N GLU A 17 -1.17 -27.12 -29.29
CA GLU A 17 -1.24 -26.39 -28.02
C GLU A 17 -1.02 -24.88 -28.18
N ASP A 18 -0.57 -24.42 -29.36
CA ASP A 18 -0.29 -23.01 -29.60
C ASP A 18 -1.54 -22.29 -30.11
N THR A 19 -1.81 -21.11 -29.58
CA THR A 19 -2.80 -20.21 -30.16
C THR A 19 -2.36 -19.73 -31.54
N ILE A 20 -3.30 -19.22 -32.34
CA ILE A 20 -2.98 -18.60 -33.64
C ILE A 20 -1.96 -17.45 -33.45
N LEU A 21 -2.07 -16.65 -32.38
CA LEU A 21 -1.13 -15.57 -32.09
C LEU A 21 0.28 -16.10 -31.80
N GLU A 22 0.41 -17.08 -30.89
CA GLU A 22 1.70 -17.67 -30.56
C GLU A 22 2.35 -18.31 -31.78
N THR A 23 1.54 -18.99 -32.60
CA THR A 23 2.01 -19.55 -33.86
C THR A 23 2.52 -18.46 -34.80
N SER A 24 1.82 -17.33 -34.94
CA SER A 24 2.30 -16.19 -35.73
C SER A 24 3.67 -15.71 -35.24
N LEU A 25 3.77 -15.40 -33.94
CA LEU A 25 4.98 -14.80 -33.35
C LEU A 25 6.19 -15.75 -33.41
N LYS A 26 5.99 -17.04 -33.12
CA LYS A 26 7.06 -18.07 -33.20
C LYS A 26 7.60 -18.24 -34.62
N ASN A 27 6.76 -18.03 -35.64
CA ASN A 27 7.16 -18.12 -37.05
C ASN A 27 7.59 -16.76 -37.64
N GLY A 28 7.85 -15.75 -36.80
CA GLY A 28 8.31 -14.43 -37.23
C GLY A 28 7.25 -13.61 -37.98
N LEU A 29 5.98 -14.01 -37.96
CA LEU A 29 4.89 -13.21 -38.49
C LEU A 29 4.46 -12.19 -37.43
N GLU A 30 4.64 -10.91 -37.76
CA GLU A 30 4.11 -9.83 -36.95
C GLU A 30 2.58 -9.94 -36.82
N HIS A 31 2.09 -9.85 -35.60
CA HIS A 31 0.67 -9.95 -35.30
C HIS A 31 0.35 -9.02 -34.14
N MET A 32 -0.50 -8.03 -34.36
CA MET A 32 -0.78 -7.02 -33.35
C MET A 32 -1.49 -7.61 -32.11
N HIS A 33 -1.00 -7.28 -30.91
CA HIS A 33 -1.54 -7.82 -29.64
C HIS A 33 -1.33 -6.86 -28.46
N ALA A 34 -2.02 -5.72 -28.48
CA ALA A 34 -1.84 -4.61 -27.53
C ALA A 34 -1.92 -5.01 -26.04
N CYS A 35 -2.68 -6.04 -25.67
CA CYS A 35 -2.78 -6.51 -24.28
C CYS A 35 -1.82 -7.66 -23.93
N GLY A 36 -0.85 -7.99 -24.78
CA GLY A 36 0.03 -9.14 -24.54
C GLY A 36 -0.65 -10.50 -24.73
N GLY A 37 -1.77 -10.58 -25.45
CA GLY A 37 -2.49 -11.82 -25.70
C GLY A 37 -3.53 -12.23 -24.64
N LYS A 38 -3.81 -11.38 -23.64
CA LYS A 38 -4.70 -11.69 -22.50
C LYS A 38 -6.21 -11.49 -22.74
N ALA A 39 -6.65 -11.46 -23.99
CA ALA A 39 -8.03 -11.13 -24.38
C ALA A 39 -8.61 -9.82 -23.79
N ARG A 40 -7.76 -8.85 -23.41
CA ARG A 40 -8.18 -7.52 -22.92
C ARG A 40 -8.32 -6.48 -24.05
N CYS A 41 -7.88 -6.82 -25.27
CA CYS A 41 -8.00 -5.99 -26.47
C CYS A 41 -8.47 -6.84 -27.66
N SER A 42 -8.91 -6.19 -28.74
CA SER A 42 -9.33 -6.85 -29.98
C SER A 42 -8.34 -6.66 -31.14
N THR A 43 -7.08 -6.33 -30.87
CA THR A 43 -6.11 -6.01 -31.93
C THR A 43 -5.54 -7.24 -32.64
N CYS A 44 -5.57 -8.42 -32.01
CA CYS A 44 -5.17 -9.70 -32.60
C CYS A 44 -6.27 -10.40 -33.42
N ARG A 45 -7.27 -9.65 -33.91
CA ARG A 45 -8.41 -10.25 -34.61
C ARG A 45 -7.97 -10.83 -35.95
N VAL A 46 -8.50 -12.02 -36.23
CA VAL A 46 -8.40 -12.68 -37.53
C VAL A 46 -9.79 -12.97 -38.06
N LEU A 47 -9.98 -12.78 -39.36
CA LEU A 47 -11.12 -13.27 -40.11
C LEU A 47 -10.77 -14.66 -40.62
N VAL A 48 -11.57 -15.65 -40.27
CA VAL A 48 -11.46 -17.02 -40.76
C VAL A 48 -12.16 -17.08 -42.11
N LEU A 49 -11.39 -17.35 -43.15
CA LEU A 49 -11.85 -17.47 -44.52
C LEU A 49 -12.32 -18.91 -44.82
N ASP A 50 -11.64 -19.90 -44.25
CA ASP A 50 -11.96 -21.33 -44.39
C ASP A 50 -11.44 -22.15 -43.18
N GLY A 51 -12.08 -23.28 -42.87
CA GLY A 51 -11.71 -24.18 -41.77
C GLY A 51 -12.14 -23.70 -40.38
N LEU A 52 -13.30 -23.04 -40.25
CA LEU A 52 -13.82 -22.57 -38.95
C LEU A 52 -14.15 -23.73 -38.00
N GLU A 53 -14.64 -24.84 -38.55
CA GLU A 53 -14.91 -26.10 -37.86
C GLU A 53 -13.65 -26.75 -37.29
N ASN A 54 -12.47 -26.39 -37.81
CA ASN A 54 -11.18 -26.88 -37.34
C ASN A 54 -10.62 -26.04 -36.19
N LEU A 55 -11.36 -25.05 -35.68
CA LEU A 55 -10.95 -24.21 -34.55
C LEU A 55 -11.69 -24.61 -33.29
N GLU A 56 -11.03 -24.46 -32.15
CA GLU A 56 -11.71 -24.65 -30.88
C GLU A 56 -12.89 -23.67 -30.70
N PRO A 57 -13.96 -24.12 -30.02
CA PRO A 57 -15.01 -23.22 -29.58
C PRO A 57 -14.43 -22.05 -28.78
N ARG A 58 -15.05 -20.87 -28.90
CA ARG A 58 -14.62 -19.68 -28.15
C ARG A 58 -14.53 -20.01 -26.66
N ASN A 59 -13.37 -19.79 -26.06
CA ASN A 59 -13.23 -19.84 -24.61
C ASN A 59 -14.02 -18.69 -23.94
N GLU A 60 -14.09 -18.67 -22.61
CA GLU A 60 -14.88 -17.67 -21.88
C GLU A 60 -14.44 -16.22 -22.18
N GLN A 61 -13.13 -15.98 -22.21
CA GLN A 61 -12.55 -14.66 -22.44
C GLN A 61 -12.89 -14.15 -23.85
N GLU A 62 -12.72 -14.99 -24.86
CA GLU A 62 -13.07 -14.67 -26.23
C GLU A 62 -14.58 -14.47 -26.42
N ARG A 63 -15.43 -15.30 -25.79
CA ARG A 63 -16.90 -15.14 -25.82
C ARG A 63 -17.32 -13.78 -25.25
N SER A 64 -16.76 -13.40 -24.11
CA SER A 64 -17.07 -12.13 -23.44
C SER A 64 -16.74 -10.93 -24.35
N LEU A 65 -15.52 -10.90 -24.91
CA LEU A 65 -15.09 -9.81 -25.77
C LEU A 65 -15.85 -9.78 -27.10
N SER A 66 -16.12 -10.96 -27.69
CA SER A 66 -16.87 -11.09 -28.94
C SER A 66 -18.29 -10.58 -28.82
N ARG A 67 -19.00 -10.90 -27.73
CA ARG A 67 -20.34 -10.38 -27.45
C ARG A 67 -20.34 -8.87 -27.30
N ARG A 68 -19.36 -8.31 -26.57
CA ARG A 68 -19.25 -6.86 -26.35
C ARG A 68 -18.99 -6.07 -27.65
N ARG A 69 -18.24 -6.66 -28.59
CA ARG A 69 -17.85 -6.02 -29.86
C ARG A 69 -18.76 -6.39 -31.04
N GLY A 70 -19.71 -7.31 -30.85
CA GLY A 70 -20.56 -7.81 -31.94
C GLY A 70 -19.78 -8.58 -33.01
N LEU A 71 -18.79 -9.38 -32.61
CA LEU A 71 -17.98 -10.15 -33.57
C LEU A 71 -18.76 -11.35 -34.11
N GLU A 72 -18.86 -11.43 -35.44
CA GLU A 72 -19.38 -12.59 -36.19
C GLU A 72 -18.58 -13.87 -35.85
N SER A 73 -19.18 -15.05 -36.06
CA SER A 73 -18.58 -16.34 -35.68
C SER A 73 -17.24 -16.63 -36.36
N ASN A 74 -17.08 -16.16 -37.60
CA ASN A 74 -15.86 -16.26 -38.41
C ASN A 74 -14.79 -15.22 -38.02
N VAL A 75 -15.06 -14.27 -37.12
CA VAL A 75 -14.04 -13.37 -36.57
C VAL A 75 -13.58 -13.89 -35.22
N ARG A 76 -12.30 -14.25 -35.10
CA ARG A 76 -11.72 -14.86 -33.91
C ARG A 76 -10.62 -13.99 -33.30
N LEU A 77 -10.37 -14.14 -32.00
CA LEU A 77 -9.19 -13.57 -31.35
C LEU A 77 -8.03 -14.55 -31.47
N ALA A 78 -6.99 -14.18 -32.22
CA ALA A 78 -5.87 -15.09 -32.46
C ALA A 78 -5.17 -15.52 -31.17
N CYS A 79 -5.16 -14.68 -30.13
CA CYS A 79 -4.56 -15.00 -28.84
C CYS A 79 -5.36 -15.98 -27.97
N GLN A 80 -6.58 -16.34 -28.37
CA GLN A 80 -7.45 -17.24 -27.60
C GLN A 80 -7.89 -18.46 -28.39
N THR A 81 -7.54 -18.51 -29.68
CA THR A 81 -8.03 -19.52 -30.62
C THR A 81 -6.93 -20.52 -30.87
N HIS A 82 -7.18 -21.79 -30.53
CA HIS A 82 -6.31 -22.91 -30.90
C HIS A 82 -6.85 -23.59 -32.17
N PRO A 83 -6.00 -23.80 -33.18
CA PRO A 83 -6.36 -24.63 -34.32
C PRO A 83 -6.25 -26.11 -33.95
N ARG A 84 -7.21 -26.92 -34.41
CA ARG A 84 -7.23 -28.39 -34.31
C ARG A 84 -7.03 -29.07 -35.68
N GLY A 85 -7.15 -28.32 -36.76
CA GLY A 85 -6.92 -28.74 -38.14
C GLY A 85 -6.63 -27.55 -39.07
N PRO A 86 -6.41 -27.78 -40.38
CA PRO A 86 -6.02 -26.72 -41.31
C PRO A 86 -7.01 -25.55 -41.34
N VAL A 87 -6.49 -24.32 -41.36
CA VAL A 87 -7.32 -23.10 -41.36
C VAL A 87 -6.74 -22.04 -42.30
N HIS A 88 -7.61 -21.31 -43.00
CA HIS A 88 -7.25 -20.16 -43.81
C HIS A 88 -7.78 -18.88 -43.16
N ILE A 89 -6.89 -17.94 -42.87
CA ILE A 89 -7.23 -16.72 -42.12
C ILE A 89 -6.65 -15.45 -42.77
N ARG A 90 -7.34 -14.33 -42.55
CA ARG A 90 -6.90 -12.97 -42.86
C ARG A 90 -6.73 -12.20 -41.56
N ARG A 91 -5.57 -11.58 -41.34
CA ARG A 91 -5.39 -10.62 -40.24
C ARG A 91 -6.26 -9.40 -40.51
N LEU A 92 -7.07 -8.96 -39.54
CA LEU A 92 -7.98 -7.82 -39.74
C LEU A 92 -7.35 -6.46 -39.44
N VAL A 93 -6.16 -6.45 -38.85
CA VAL A 93 -5.36 -5.25 -38.56
C VAL A 93 -4.00 -5.48 -39.22
N LEU A 94 -3.67 -4.68 -40.25
CA LEU A 94 -2.61 -4.99 -41.22
C LEU A 94 -1.85 -3.79 -41.84
N ASP A 95 -2.22 -2.52 -41.63
CA ASP A 95 -1.84 -1.44 -42.57
C ASP A 95 -0.48 -0.72 -42.31
N ASP A 96 -0.03 0.09 -43.27
CA ASP A 96 1.26 0.80 -43.26
C ASP A 96 1.41 1.82 -42.11
N ALA A 97 0.29 2.32 -41.56
CA ALA A 97 0.31 3.15 -40.35
C ALA A 97 0.61 2.31 -39.09
N ASP A 98 0.20 1.04 -39.09
CA ASP A 98 0.61 0.05 -38.09
C ASP A 98 2.06 -0.42 -38.31
N TYR A 99 2.55 -0.50 -39.55
CA TYR A 99 3.92 -0.93 -39.89
C TYR A 99 5.00 0.07 -39.42
N VAL A 100 4.76 1.38 -39.58
CA VAL A 100 5.65 2.45 -39.04
C VAL A 100 5.59 2.49 -37.51
N ALA A 101 4.43 2.19 -36.92
CA ALA A 101 4.27 2.11 -35.47
C ALA A 101 4.95 0.87 -34.86
N VAL A 102 5.22 -0.20 -35.61
CA VAL A 102 5.79 -1.45 -35.07
C VAL A 102 7.32 -1.52 -35.23
N ARG A 103 7.91 -1.02 -36.32
CA ARG A 103 9.38 -1.10 -36.54
C ARG A 103 10.23 -0.22 -35.63
N GLU A 104 9.71 0.88 -35.10
CA GLU A 104 10.40 1.68 -34.05
C GLU A 104 10.00 1.30 -32.62
N ARG A 105 9.02 0.40 -32.41
CA ARG A 105 8.43 0.10 -31.09
C ARG A 105 8.73 -1.28 -30.52
N ALA A 106 9.63 -2.06 -31.12
CA ALA A 106 10.19 -3.21 -30.43
C ALA A 106 10.95 -2.70 -29.18
N VAL A 107 10.39 -2.95 -27.98
CA VAL A 107 10.92 -2.64 -26.63
C VAL A 107 10.31 -1.40 -25.92
N ARG A 108 9.04 -1.04 -26.17
CA ARG A 108 8.25 -0.32 -25.15
C ARG A 108 6.91 -1.01 -24.92
N THR A 109 6.71 -1.54 -23.71
CA THR A 109 5.46 -2.12 -23.24
C THR A 109 4.27 -1.21 -23.55
N THR A 110 3.32 -1.70 -24.34
CA THR A 110 2.11 -1.01 -24.78
C THR A 110 1.06 -1.00 -23.67
N GLY A 111 1.30 -0.19 -22.65
CA GLY A 111 0.37 0.05 -21.54
C GLY A 111 0.35 -1.04 -20.46
N ARG A 112 0.33 -0.63 -19.18
CA ARG A 112 0.23 -1.51 -18.01
C ARG A 112 -1.14 -1.38 -17.36
N GLU A 113 -1.77 -2.50 -17.02
CA GLU A 113 -3.04 -2.49 -16.29
C GLU A 113 -2.76 -2.20 -14.80
N GLU A 114 -3.45 -1.22 -14.24
CA GLU A 114 -3.28 -0.76 -12.85
C GLU A 114 -4.63 -0.52 -12.18
N ASN A 115 -4.72 -0.80 -10.88
CA ASN A 115 -5.86 -0.36 -10.08
C ASN A 115 -5.52 0.94 -9.37
N VAL A 116 -6.28 1.99 -9.67
CA VAL A 116 -6.00 3.35 -9.17
C VAL A 116 -7.28 4.02 -8.71
N ALA A 117 -7.14 4.99 -7.82
CA ALA A 117 -8.21 5.96 -7.56
C ALA A 117 -8.03 7.18 -8.47
N ILE A 118 -9.12 7.58 -9.12
CA ILE A 118 -9.16 8.65 -10.11
C ILE A 118 -10.06 9.73 -9.56
N LEU A 119 -9.54 10.95 -9.48
CA LEU A 119 -10.23 12.14 -9.01
C LEU A 119 -10.42 13.10 -10.19
N PHE A 120 -11.66 13.52 -10.39
CA PHE A 120 -12.00 14.66 -11.24
C PHE A 120 -12.57 15.78 -10.38
N SER A 121 -12.11 17.01 -10.61
CA SER A 121 -12.68 18.21 -10.02
C SER A 121 -12.96 19.26 -11.10
N ASP A 122 -14.06 19.99 -10.98
CA ASP A 122 -14.48 21.02 -11.94
C ASP A 122 -15.17 22.19 -11.21
N ILE A 123 -14.98 23.42 -11.69
CA ILE A 123 -15.55 24.63 -11.10
C ILE A 123 -17.00 24.81 -11.58
N ARG A 124 -17.90 25.08 -10.63
CA ARG A 124 -19.31 25.28 -10.94
C ARG A 124 -19.58 26.61 -11.59
N ASN A 125 -20.30 26.53 -12.71
CA ASN A 125 -20.80 27.69 -13.45
C ASN A 125 -19.69 28.69 -13.79
N PHE A 126 -18.46 28.20 -13.99
CA PHE A 126 -17.29 29.04 -14.26
C PHE A 126 -17.43 29.81 -15.58
N THR A 127 -18.09 29.22 -16.59
CA THR A 127 -18.38 29.89 -17.87
C THR A 127 -19.07 31.25 -17.68
N SER A 128 -20.05 31.32 -16.77
CA SER A 128 -20.75 32.58 -16.48
C SER A 128 -19.87 33.61 -15.78
N PHE A 129 -18.83 33.17 -15.07
CA PHE A 129 -17.82 34.04 -14.50
C PHE A 129 -16.84 34.53 -15.57
N SER A 130 -16.35 33.64 -16.46
CA SER A 130 -15.42 34.01 -17.52
C SER A 130 -16.01 34.99 -18.54
N GLU A 131 -17.32 34.93 -18.79
CA GLU A 131 -18.01 35.89 -19.68
C GLU A 131 -18.14 37.30 -19.08
N LYS A 132 -18.10 37.42 -17.76
CA LYS A 132 -18.33 38.69 -17.04
C LYS A 132 -17.05 39.41 -16.61
N ASN A 133 -15.89 38.76 -16.74
CA ASN A 133 -14.62 39.25 -16.24
C ASN A 133 -13.59 39.33 -17.36
N LEU A 134 -12.56 40.16 -17.17
CA LEU A 134 -11.49 40.31 -18.16
C LEU A 134 -10.64 39.03 -18.20
N PRO A 135 -10.12 38.62 -19.38
CA PRO A 135 -9.36 37.38 -19.52
C PRO A 135 -8.16 37.26 -18.57
N TYR A 136 -7.47 38.35 -18.25
CA TYR A 136 -6.35 38.33 -17.30
C TYR A 136 -6.79 38.05 -15.86
N ASP A 137 -7.95 38.56 -15.44
CA ASP A 137 -8.51 38.28 -14.12
C ASP A 137 -8.96 36.82 -14.01
N VAL A 138 -9.54 36.29 -15.09
CA VAL A 138 -9.92 34.88 -15.21
C VAL A 138 -8.71 33.97 -15.09
N ILE A 139 -7.64 34.24 -15.84
CA ILE A 139 -6.39 33.47 -15.79
C ILE A 139 -5.73 33.58 -14.42
N HIS A 140 -5.71 34.78 -13.82
CA HIS A 140 -5.12 34.97 -12.50
C HIS A 140 -5.83 34.12 -11.43
N LEU A 141 -7.17 34.14 -11.42
CA LEU A 141 -7.94 33.34 -10.49
C LEU A 141 -7.75 31.83 -10.74
N LEU A 142 -7.75 31.40 -12.00
CA LEU A 142 -7.51 29.99 -12.36
C LEU A 142 -6.14 29.51 -11.92
N ASN A 143 -5.08 30.28 -12.13
CA ASN A 143 -3.74 29.89 -11.70
C ASN A 143 -3.66 29.76 -10.18
N ARG A 144 -4.26 30.69 -9.42
CA ARG A 144 -4.34 30.56 -7.94
C ARG A 144 -5.12 29.33 -7.51
N TYR A 145 -6.22 29.04 -8.19
CA TYR A 145 -7.01 27.84 -7.94
C TYR A 145 -6.21 26.57 -8.24
N PHE A 146 -5.57 26.47 -9.41
CA PHE A 146 -4.81 25.29 -9.80
C PHE A 146 -3.57 25.07 -8.93
N GLU A 147 -2.88 26.13 -8.52
CA GLU A 147 -1.78 26.02 -7.54
C GLU A 147 -2.29 25.39 -6.24
N ALA A 148 -3.35 25.96 -5.66
CA ALA A 148 -3.91 25.49 -4.39
C ALA A 148 -4.44 24.06 -4.46
N MET A 149 -5.16 23.70 -5.53
CA MET A 149 -5.67 22.34 -5.71
C MET A 149 -4.55 21.35 -6.02
N GLY A 150 -3.57 21.78 -6.81
CA GLY A 150 -2.42 20.97 -7.20
C GLY A 150 -1.55 20.61 -6.00
N GLU A 151 -1.25 21.57 -5.12
CA GLU A 151 -0.56 21.33 -3.85
C GLU A 151 -1.28 20.25 -3.02
N VAL A 152 -2.60 20.36 -2.85
CA VAL A 152 -3.38 19.37 -2.09
C VAL A 152 -3.27 17.96 -2.70
N VAL A 153 -3.39 17.83 -4.02
CA VAL A 153 -3.26 16.55 -4.70
C VAL A 153 -1.87 15.95 -4.49
N LEU A 154 -0.81 16.75 -4.68
CA LEU A 154 0.58 16.29 -4.55
C LEU A 154 0.93 15.91 -3.11
N SER A 155 0.49 16.70 -2.13
CA SER A 155 0.70 16.42 -0.69
C SER A 155 0.01 15.13 -0.23
N ASN A 156 -1.07 14.72 -0.89
CA ASN A 156 -1.76 13.45 -0.66
C ASN A 156 -1.21 12.29 -1.52
N GLY A 157 -0.01 12.44 -2.10
CA GLY A 157 0.63 11.39 -2.91
C GLY A 157 -0.04 11.12 -4.26
N GLY A 158 -0.91 12.03 -4.71
CA GLY A 158 -1.52 12.00 -6.03
C GLY A 158 -0.59 12.53 -7.11
N ILE A 159 -0.86 12.14 -8.35
CA ILE A 159 -0.21 12.68 -9.55
C ILE A 159 -1.30 13.39 -10.36
N ILE A 160 -1.06 14.66 -10.69
CA ILE A 160 -1.92 15.41 -11.60
C ILE A 160 -1.67 14.89 -13.01
N ASP A 161 -2.69 14.33 -13.65
CA ASP A 161 -2.60 13.82 -15.02
C ASP A 161 -2.66 14.99 -16.02
N LYS A 162 -3.69 15.84 -15.89
CA LYS A 162 -3.83 17.07 -16.67
C LYS A 162 -4.87 18.03 -16.08
N TYR A 163 -4.78 19.29 -16.49
CA TYR A 163 -5.83 20.30 -16.34
C TYR A 163 -6.74 20.27 -17.58
N ILE A 164 -8.05 20.35 -17.38
CA ILE A 164 -9.07 20.25 -18.44
C ILE A 164 -10.01 21.44 -18.31
N GLY A 165 -9.77 22.50 -19.08
CA GLY A 165 -10.52 23.76 -18.92
C GLY A 165 -10.25 24.36 -17.54
N ASP A 166 -11.30 24.50 -16.74
CA ASP A 166 -11.31 24.94 -15.34
C ASP A 166 -11.29 23.77 -14.33
N GLY A 167 -11.26 22.53 -14.83
CA GLY A 167 -11.15 21.32 -14.03
C GLY A 167 -9.74 20.71 -14.00
N LEU A 168 -9.58 19.68 -13.16
CA LEU A 168 -8.35 18.89 -13.05
C LEU A 168 -8.67 17.40 -12.93
N MET A 169 -7.76 16.59 -13.46
CA MET A 169 -7.75 15.14 -13.30
C MET A 169 -6.49 14.73 -12.53
N ALA A 170 -6.68 13.93 -11.48
CA ALA A 170 -5.61 13.38 -10.67
C ALA A 170 -5.77 11.87 -10.47
N THR A 171 -4.64 11.20 -10.24
CA THR A 171 -4.57 9.74 -10.05
C THR A 171 -3.78 9.41 -8.80
N PHE A 172 -4.24 8.42 -8.04
CA PHE A 172 -3.61 7.90 -6.84
C PHE A 172 -3.40 6.38 -6.99
N GLY A 173 -2.26 5.87 -6.55
CA GLY A 173 -1.98 4.42 -6.53
C GLY A 173 -1.07 3.88 -7.63
N LEU A 174 -0.51 4.71 -8.53
CA LEU A 174 0.42 4.22 -9.57
C LEU A 174 1.73 3.60 -9.02
N LYS A 175 2.04 3.83 -7.74
CA LYS A 175 3.23 3.31 -7.04
C LYS A 175 2.85 2.57 -5.73
N GLU A 176 1.58 2.21 -5.55
CA GLU A 176 1.08 1.59 -4.33
C GLU A 176 0.09 0.47 -4.66
N ALA A 177 0.03 -0.54 -3.80
CA ALA A 177 -0.85 -1.69 -4.00
C ALA A 177 -2.08 -1.71 -3.09
N ASP A 178 -2.03 -1.08 -1.90
CA ASP A 178 -3.12 -1.17 -0.91
C ASP A 178 -4.36 -0.33 -1.33
N PRO A 179 -5.50 -0.96 -1.66
CA PRO A 179 -6.69 -0.24 -2.10
C PRO A 179 -7.27 0.71 -1.06
N VAL A 180 -7.17 0.38 0.23
CA VAL A 180 -7.74 1.18 1.33
C VAL A 180 -6.99 2.51 1.42
N SER A 181 -5.68 2.46 1.55
CA SER A 181 -4.78 3.62 1.57
C SER A 181 -4.93 4.49 0.30
N ILE A 182 -4.96 3.88 -0.90
CA ILE A 182 -5.17 4.59 -2.17
C ILE A 182 -6.49 5.37 -2.16
N CYS A 183 -7.59 4.73 -1.74
CA CYS A 183 -8.91 5.36 -1.69
C CYS A 183 -8.97 6.48 -0.63
N ILE A 184 -8.40 6.25 0.56
CA ILE A 184 -8.37 7.24 1.64
C ILE A 184 -7.63 8.49 1.21
N ARG A 185 -6.45 8.38 0.59
CA ARG A 185 -5.70 9.56 0.14
C ARG A 185 -6.43 10.35 -0.95
N ALA A 186 -7.07 9.67 -1.90
CA ALA A 186 -7.88 10.34 -2.91
C ALA A 186 -9.05 11.10 -2.26
N VAL A 187 -9.74 10.49 -1.29
CA VAL A 187 -10.84 11.13 -0.56
C VAL A 187 -10.35 12.26 0.33
N ASN A 188 -9.21 12.09 1.02
CA ASN A 188 -8.61 13.14 1.84
C ASN A 188 -8.23 14.34 0.98
N ALA A 189 -7.59 14.12 -0.18
CA ALA A 189 -7.31 15.18 -1.15
C ALA A 189 -8.60 15.90 -1.56
N GLY A 190 -9.66 15.17 -1.89
CA GLY A 190 -10.96 15.78 -2.24
C GLY A 190 -11.55 16.64 -1.12
N LEU A 191 -11.46 16.21 0.13
CA LEU A 191 -11.92 16.99 1.29
C LEU A 191 -11.03 18.21 1.56
N GLU A 192 -9.71 18.06 1.49
CA GLU A 192 -8.75 19.15 1.67
C GLU A 192 -8.85 20.20 0.56
N MET A 193 -9.16 19.79 -0.68
CA MET A 193 -9.44 20.70 -1.79
C MET A 193 -10.63 21.61 -1.46
N LEU A 194 -11.70 21.09 -0.84
CA LEU A 194 -12.85 21.89 -0.42
C LEU A 194 -12.47 22.89 0.67
N THR A 195 -11.64 22.50 1.63
CA THR A 195 -11.12 23.40 2.67
C THR A 195 -10.22 24.49 2.07
N LYS A 196 -9.28 24.10 1.20
CA LYS A 196 -8.33 25.02 0.57
C LYS A 196 -9.01 25.99 -0.40
N LEU A 197 -10.12 25.57 -1.02
CA LEU A 197 -10.93 26.44 -1.86
C LEU A 197 -11.47 27.66 -1.10
N GLU A 198 -11.74 27.54 0.20
CA GLU A 198 -12.20 28.69 1.00
C GLU A 198 -11.13 29.77 1.17
N GLU A 199 -9.85 29.38 1.18
CA GLU A 199 -8.73 30.35 1.15
C GLU A 199 -8.68 31.09 -0.19
N VAL A 200 -8.86 30.36 -1.30
CA VAL A 200 -8.96 30.96 -2.65
C VAL A 200 -10.19 31.87 -2.73
N ASN A 201 -11.33 31.47 -2.15
CA ASN A 201 -12.56 32.25 -2.10
C ASN A 201 -12.42 33.52 -1.26
N SER A 202 -11.58 33.52 -0.21
CA SER A 202 -11.30 34.73 0.56
C SER A 202 -10.70 35.83 -0.33
N TYR A 203 -9.75 35.45 -1.20
CA TYR A 203 -9.19 36.35 -2.21
C TYR A 203 -10.24 36.73 -3.27
N ALA A 204 -10.96 35.76 -3.84
CA ALA A 204 -11.93 35.99 -4.91
C ALA A 204 -13.09 36.90 -4.47
N ARG A 205 -13.58 36.75 -3.23
CA ARG A 205 -14.62 37.62 -2.68
C ARG A 205 -14.14 39.06 -2.53
N LYS A 206 -12.90 39.25 -2.08
CA LYS A 206 -12.33 40.58 -1.83
C LYS A 206 -12.05 41.36 -3.13
N HIS A 207 -11.64 40.68 -4.18
CA HIS A 207 -11.12 41.32 -5.40
C HIS A 207 -12.02 41.19 -6.62
N LEU A 208 -12.90 40.19 -6.67
CA LEU A 208 -13.68 39.84 -7.86
C LEU A 208 -15.19 39.66 -7.56
N ASP A 209 -15.64 39.93 -6.33
CA ASP A 209 -17.02 39.72 -5.85
C ASP A 209 -17.58 38.35 -6.25
N TYR A 210 -16.73 37.31 -6.16
CA TYR A 210 -17.05 35.97 -6.63
C TYR A 210 -16.62 34.91 -5.62
N SER A 211 -17.32 33.77 -5.62
CA SER A 211 -16.98 32.59 -4.84
C SER A 211 -17.06 31.36 -5.72
N LEU A 212 -15.92 30.69 -5.85
CA LEU A 212 -15.80 29.41 -6.51
C LEU A 212 -16.53 28.35 -5.70
N ARG A 213 -17.16 27.43 -6.43
CA ARG A 213 -17.62 26.15 -5.89
C ARG A 213 -17.08 25.08 -6.81
N ILE A 214 -16.74 23.92 -6.28
CA ILE A 214 -16.27 22.79 -7.09
C ILE A 214 -17.16 21.57 -6.90
N GLY A 215 -17.18 20.70 -7.90
CA GLY A 215 -17.67 19.33 -7.80
C GLY A 215 -16.49 18.38 -7.89
N ILE A 216 -16.46 17.35 -7.05
CA ILE A 216 -15.40 16.35 -7.02
C ILE A 216 -16.01 14.95 -7.14
N GLY A 217 -15.54 14.18 -8.12
CA GLY A 217 -15.92 12.79 -8.35
C GLY A 217 -14.73 11.86 -8.21
N ILE A 218 -14.85 10.81 -7.39
CA ILE A 218 -13.79 9.83 -7.17
C ILE A 218 -14.27 8.41 -7.46
N HIS A 219 -13.49 7.67 -8.24
CA HIS A 219 -13.71 6.26 -8.53
C HIS A 219 -12.42 5.44 -8.38
N TYR A 220 -12.54 4.22 -7.88
CA TYR A 220 -11.44 3.25 -7.80
C TYR A 220 -11.72 2.08 -8.75
N GLY A 221 -10.75 1.75 -9.59
CA GLY A 221 -10.88 0.64 -10.53
C GLY A 221 -9.70 0.50 -11.48
N SER A 222 -9.76 -0.55 -12.32
CA SER A 222 -8.71 -0.87 -13.28
C SER A 222 -8.67 0.13 -14.45
N VAL A 223 -7.46 0.49 -14.84
CA VAL A 223 -7.12 1.34 -16.00
C VAL A 223 -5.93 0.75 -16.75
N VAL A 224 -5.76 1.15 -18.00
CA VAL A 224 -4.52 0.94 -18.75
C VAL A 224 -3.73 2.24 -18.75
N VAL A 225 -2.50 2.17 -18.29
CA VAL A 225 -1.57 3.30 -18.17
C VAL A 225 -0.53 3.21 -19.28
N GLY A 226 -0.41 4.21 -20.15
CA GLY A 226 0.59 4.20 -21.23
C GLY A 226 0.72 5.51 -22.00
N GLU A 227 1.68 5.57 -22.92
CA GLU A 227 1.87 6.71 -23.83
C GLU A 227 0.83 6.68 -24.96
N LEU A 228 0.07 7.77 -25.12
CA LEU A 228 -0.91 7.96 -26.18
C LEU A 228 -0.62 9.27 -26.93
N GLY A 229 -0.60 9.21 -28.26
CA GLY A 229 -0.42 10.37 -29.13
C GLY A 229 0.56 10.11 -30.28
N HIS A 230 0.80 11.16 -31.08
CA HIS A 230 1.83 11.13 -32.12
C HIS A 230 3.22 11.02 -31.49
N HIS A 231 4.18 10.36 -32.13
CA HIS A 231 5.49 10.03 -31.54
C HIS A 231 6.28 11.27 -31.04
N SER A 232 6.05 12.44 -31.63
CA SER A 232 6.68 13.71 -31.23
C SER A 232 5.95 14.45 -30.11
N ASN A 233 4.73 14.05 -29.73
CA ASN A 233 3.88 14.69 -28.72
C ASN A 233 3.08 13.64 -27.90
N ALA A 234 3.65 12.47 -27.67
CA ALA A 234 2.98 11.41 -26.91
C ALA A 234 2.93 11.80 -25.43
N SER A 235 1.75 11.70 -24.83
CA SER A 235 1.56 11.96 -23.40
C SER A 235 1.28 10.66 -22.67
N PHE A 236 1.91 10.47 -21.51
CA PHE A 236 1.54 9.41 -20.58
C PHE A 236 0.14 9.69 -20.04
N THR A 237 -0.78 8.74 -20.16
CA THR A 237 -2.17 8.95 -19.73
C THR A 237 -2.85 7.65 -19.34
N LEU A 238 -3.98 7.79 -18.64
CA LEU A 238 -4.82 6.68 -18.21
C LEU A 238 -5.99 6.50 -19.17
N ILE A 239 -6.24 5.25 -19.57
CA ILE A 239 -7.35 4.87 -20.44
C ILE A 239 -8.17 3.78 -19.76
N GLY A 240 -9.47 3.99 -19.66
CA GLY A 240 -10.34 2.95 -19.12
C GLY A 240 -11.75 3.44 -18.83
N ASP A 241 -12.63 2.47 -18.63
CA ASP A 241 -14.01 2.71 -18.23
C ASP A 241 -14.10 3.36 -16.82
N SER A 242 -13.09 3.13 -15.99
CA SER A 242 -12.90 3.72 -14.65
C SER A 242 -12.64 5.23 -14.72
N VAL A 243 -11.87 5.72 -15.69
CA VAL A 243 -11.64 7.17 -15.91
C VAL A 243 -12.97 7.87 -16.20
N ASN A 244 -13.76 7.29 -17.11
CA ASN A 244 -15.07 7.81 -17.46
C ASN A 244 -16.06 7.77 -16.29
N MET A 245 -15.95 6.78 -15.41
CA MET A 245 -16.78 6.68 -14.21
C MET A 245 -16.52 7.86 -13.26
N ALA A 246 -15.25 8.16 -12.97
CA ALA A 246 -14.87 9.29 -12.11
C ALA A 246 -15.37 10.64 -12.67
N ALA A 247 -15.15 10.91 -13.95
CA ALA A 247 -15.63 12.13 -14.61
C ALA A 247 -17.17 12.27 -14.53
N ARG A 248 -17.91 11.17 -14.67
CA ARG A 248 -19.38 11.19 -14.58
C ARG A 248 -19.89 11.38 -13.15
N LEU A 249 -19.15 10.88 -12.15
CA LEU A 249 -19.44 11.15 -10.75
C LEU A 249 -19.28 12.63 -10.44
N GLU A 250 -18.18 13.24 -10.91
CA GLU A 250 -17.99 14.70 -10.86
C GLU A 250 -19.21 15.35 -11.48
N SER A 251 -19.58 15.06 -12.72
CA SER A 251 -20.69 15.80 -13.34
C SER A 251 -22.03 15.60 -12.62
N LYS A 252 -22.20 14.48 -11.89
CA LYS A 252 -23.38 14.18 -11.09
C LYS A 252 -23.48 15.02 -9.81
N THR A 253 -22.34 15.44 -9.26
CA THR A 253 -22.29 16.28 -8.05
C THR A 253 -23.20 17.52 -8.18
N LYS A 254 -23.35 18.09 -9.40
CA LYS A 254 -24.20 19.27 -9.66
C LYS A 254 -25.68 18.99 -9.40
N LYS A 255 -26.20 17.90 -9.95
CA LYS A 255 -27.61 17.51 -9.78
C LYS A 255 -27.90 16.99 -8.37
N ALA A 256 -26.91 16.38 -7.74
CA ALA A 256 -27.00 15.91 -6.37
C ALA A 256 -26.92 17.06 -5.35
N GLY A 257 -26.39 18.23 -5.72
CA GLY A 257 -26.10 19.30 -4.77
C GLY A 257 -25.09 18.85 -3.71
N ALA A 258 -24.11 18.03 -4.10
CA ALA A 258 -23.03 17.53 -3.26
C ALA A 258 -21.71 18.10 -3.79
N SER A 259 -20.71 18.29 -2.91
CA SER A 259 -19.39 18.76 -3.33
C SER A 259 -18.42 17.60 -3.64
N LEU A 260 -18.56 16.46 -2.94
CA LEU A 260 -17.72 15.28 -3.10
C LEU A 260 -18.59 14.03 -3.20
N LEU A 261 -18.52 13.33 -4.34
CA LEU A 261 -19.18 12.05 -4.57
C LEU A 261 -18.16 10.96 -4.88
N VAL A 262 -18.38 9.78 -4.33
CA VAL A 262 -17.57 8.59 -4.57
C VAL A 262 -18.42 7.43 -5.07
N SER A 263 -17.83 6.57 -5.90
CA SER A 263 -18.47 5.31 -6.28
C SER A 263 -18.52 4.30 -5.14
N ASP A 264 -19.39 3.31 -5.26
CA ASP A 264 -19.41 2.10 -4.40
C ASP A 264 -18.04 1.42 -4.24
N ALA A 265 -17.28 1.29 -5.32
CA ALA A 265 -15.94 0.71 -5.27
C ALA A 265 -14.97 1.47 -4.35
N VAL A 266 -15.15 2.79 -4.16
CA VAL A 266 -14.35 3.57 -3.21
C VAL A 266 -14.92 3.39 -1.81
N TYR A 267 -16.24 3.53 -1.67
CA TYR A 267 -16.90 3.50 -0.36
C TYR A 267 -16.68 2.18 0.39
N GLU A 268 -16.71 1.04 -0.30
CA GLU A 268 -16.49 -0.27 0.34
C GLU A 268 -15.11 -0.39 1.00
N HIS A 269 -14.08 0.25 0.44
CA HIS A 269 -12.74 0.24 1.01
C HIS A 269 -12.57 1.22 2.18
N ILE A 270 -13.35 2.30 2.22
CA ILE A 270 -13.13 3.39 3.18
C ILE A 270 -14.24 3.53 4.23
N LYS A 271 -15.30 2.72 4.18
CA LYS A 271 -16.48 2.84 5.06
C LYS A 271 -16.17 2.97 6.57
N PRO A 272 -15.14 2.34 7.16
CA PRO A 272 -14.83 2.53 8.59
C PRO A 272 -14.24 3.90 8.89
N HIS A 273 -13.73 4.60 7.87
CA HIS A 273 -12.91 5.79 7.98
C HIS A 273 -13.63 7.08 7.59
N VAL A 274 -14.87 7.03 7.11
CA VAL A 274 -15.57 8.22 6.59
C VAL A 274 -16.93 8.42 7.23
N SER A 275 -17.31 9.70 7.39
CA SER A 275 -18.70 10.07 7.60
C SER A 275 -19.40 10.22 6.26
N LYS A 276 -20.43 9.40 6.06
CA LYS A 276 -21.24 9.40 4.85
C LYS A 276 -22.42 10.38 4.96
N GLY A 277 -22.66 11.14 3.90
CA GLY A 277 -23.88 11.91 3.69
C GLY A 277 -24.96 11.11 2.96
N ARG A 278 -25.50 11.65 1.87
CA ARG A 278 -26.54 10.99 1.07
C ARG A 278 -26.01 9.76 0.34
N THR A 279 -26.86 8.74 0.24
CA THR A 279 -26.67 7.57 -0.64
C THR A 279 -27.78 7.56 -1.67
N PHE A 280 -27.44 7.38 -2.94
CA PHE A 280 -28.46 7.27 -3.99
C PHE A 280 -27.98 6.43 -5.17
N ARG A 281 -28.94 5.86 -5.89
CA ARG A 281 -28.70 5.23 -7.18
C ARG A 281 -29.00 6.22 -8.29
N ALA A 282 -28.16 6.23 -9.32
CA ALA A 282 -28.45 7.04 -10.49
C ALA A 282 -27.85 6.45 -11.78
N PRO A 283 -28.50 6.67 -12.93
CA PRO A 283 -27.89 6.41 -14.21
C PRO A 283 -26.75 7.39 -14.45
N LEU A 284 -25.67 6.90 -15.05
CA LEU A 284 -24.55 7.72 -15.52
C LEU A 284 -24.60 7.76 -17.04
N LYS A 285 -24.55 8.97 -17.62
CA LYS A 285 -24.70 9.20 -19.06
C LYS A 285 -23.78 8.26 -19.85
N GLY A 286 -24.33 7.42 -20.72
CA GLY A 286 -23.56 6.48 -21.53
C GLY A 286 -23.05 5.23 -20.79
N LYS A 287 -23.68 4.84 -19.66
CA LYS A 287 -23.57 3.49 -19.08
C LYS A 287 -24.95 2.86 -18.94
N THR A 288 -25.01 1.55 -19.06
CA THR A 288 -26.20 0.76 -18.80
C THR A 288 -26.32 0.47 -17.31
N GLY A 289 -27.51 0.66 -16.74
CA GLY A 289 -27.80 0.40 -15.33
C GLY A 289 -27.72 1.62 -14.42
N GLU A 290 -28.05 1.41 -13.15
CA GLU A 290 -27.95 2.41 -12.09
C GLU A 290 -26.78 2.10 -11.17
N PHE A 291 -26.01 3.13 -10.83
CA PHE A 291 -24.82 3.02 -10.01
C PHE A 291 -25.09 3.59 -8.63
N LEU A 292 -24.61 2.89 -7.60
CA LEU A 292 -24.68 3.34 -6.22
C LEU A 292 -23.58 4.38 -5.96
N ILE A 293 -23.98 5.53 -5.44
CA ILE A 293 -23.14 6.71 -5.28
C ILE A 293 -23.31 7.24 -3.86
N TYR A 294 -22.19 7.67 -3.27
CA TYR A 294 -22.11 8.12 -1.89
C TYR A 294 -21.54 9.52 -1.82
N GLU A 295 -22.19 10.38 -1.06
CA GLU A 295 -21.62 11.66 -0.65
C GLU A 295 -20.73 11.45 0.58
N ILE A 296 -19.50 11.97 0.52
CA ILE A 296 -18.58 11.93 1.65
C ILE A 296 -18.53 13.32 2.30
N LYS A 297 -18.74 13.37 3.62
CA LYS A 297 -18.78 14.63 4.38
C LYS A 297 -17.49 14.90 5.14
N SER A 298 -16.88 13.87 5.70
CA SER A 298 -15.61 13.98 6.41
C SER A 298 -14.89 12.65 6.47
N LEU A 299 -13.60 12.71 6.80
CA LEU A 299 -12.75 11.58 7.12
C LEU A 299 -12.53 11.56 8.63
N ASN A 300 -12.67 10.38 9.24
CA ASN A 300 -12.31 10.14 10.63
C ASN A 300 -10.78 10.02 10.72
N ARG A 301 -10.14 11.13 11.09
CA ARG A 301 -8.68 11.21 11.18
C ARG A 301 -8.08 10.22 12.18
N ASP A 302 -8.80 9.83 13.24
CA ASP A 302 -8.30 8.85 14.22
C ASP A 302 -8.09 7.47 13.60
N THR A 303 -8.91 7.11 12.63
CA THR A 303 -8.85 5.81 11.95
C THR A 303 -8.06 5.84 10.65
N ALA A 304 -7.87 7.02 10.05
CA ALA A 304 -7.26 7.19 8.73
C ALA A 304 -5.82 7.71 8.79
N CYS A 305 -5.33 8.12 9.97
CA CYS A 305 -4.04 8.78 10.15
C CYS A 305 -2.85 8.06 9.49
N ASN A 306 -2.68 6.76 9.73
CA ASN A 306 -1.58 5.96 9.18
C ASN A 306 -1.70 5.74 7.65
N LEU A 307 -2.86 6.04 7.06
CA LEU A 307 -3.18 5.82 5.64
C LEU A 307 -3.03 7.13 4.83
N ILE A 308 -3.11 8.28 5.51
CA ILE A 308 -2.89 9.61 4.93
C ILE A 308 -1.41 10.00 5.04
N ASP A 309 -0.82 9.80 6.22
CA ASP A 309 0.54 10.22 6.54
C ASP A 309 1.46 8.99 6.56
N GLN A 310 2.19 8.73 5.47
CA GLN A 310 3.17 7.63 5.42
C GLN A 310 4.50 7.98 6.10
N LEU A 311 4.70 9.25 6.46
CA LEU A 311 5.92 9.79 7.04
C LEU A 311 5.59 10.77 8.17
N PHE A 312 6.24 10.59 9.30
CA PHE A 312 6.06 11.40 10.50
C PHE A 312 7.37 12.08 10.84
N MET A 313 7.32 13.37 11.14
CA MET A 313 8.46 14.08 11.70
C MET A 313 8.46 13.84 13.20
N LEU A 314 9.53 13.22 13.70
CA LEU A 314 9.72 12.96 15.12
C LEU A 314 10.83 13.88 15.63
N THR A 315 10.56 14.57 16.72
CA THR A 315 11.49 15.42 17.45
C THR A 315 12.05 14.64 18.64
N LEU A 316 13.37 14.62 18.75
CA LEU A 316 14.07 13.95 19.85
C LEU A 316 13.86 14.74 21.15
N ASP A 317 13.39 14.05 22.19
CA ASP A 317 13.24 14.60 23.54
C ASP A 317 14.49 14.33 24.39
N SER A 318 14.98 13.08 24.39
CA SER A 318 16.13 12.67 25.19
C SER A 318 16.84 11.44 24.64
N ILE A 319 18.10 11.28 25.07
CA ILE A 319 18.90 10.08 24.85
C ILE A 319 19.33 9.54 26.22
N GLU A 320 19.10 8.26 26.46
CA GLU A 320 19.47 7.57 27.70
C GLU A 320 20.39 6.37 27.41
N VAL A 321 21.40 6.17 28.24
CA VAL A 321 22.19 4.92 28.21
C VAL A 321 21.43 3.87 29.01
N LYS A 322 20.91 2.83 28.34
CA LYS A 322 20.13 1.76 28.98
C LYS A 322 20.94 0.54 29.37
N ALA A 323 22.01 0.26 28.62
CA ALA A 323 22.96 -0.81 28.92
C ALA A 323 24.30 -0.46 28.27
N ARG A 324 25.35 -1.25 28.53
CA ARG A 324 26.65 -1.03 27.90
C ARG A 324 26.52 -1.00 26.37
N GLY A 325 26.90 0.12 25.79
CA GLY A 325 26.83 0.36 24.34
C GLY A 325 25.40 0.35 23.76
N SER A 326 24.37 0.48 24.59
CA SER A 326 22.97 0.48 24.16
C SER A 326 22.26 1.75 24.62
N PHE A 327 21.60 2.41 23.68
CA PHE A 327 21.04 3.75 23.84
C PHE A 327 19.55 3.73 23.51
N LEU A 328 18.76 4.36 24.37
CA LEU A 328 17.35 4.65 24.13
C LEU A 328 17.23 6.08 23.62
N PHE A 329 16.47 6.25 22.55
CA PHE A 329 16.10 7.53 22.00
C PHE A 329 14.60 7.70 22.22
N ARG A 330 14.22 8.75 22.94
CA ARG A 330 12.83 9.12 23.16
C ARG A 330 12.45 10.24 22.22
N PHE A 331 11.39 10.03 21.46
CA PHE A 331 10.82 11.03 20.57
C PHE A 331 9.42 11.42 21.03
N ASP A 332 9.00 12.62 20.63
CA ASP A 332 7.60 12.98 20.69
C ASP A 332 6.75 12.00 19.86
N ARG A 333 5.49 11.84 20.26
CA ARG A 333 4.53 11.05 19.50
C ARG A 333 3.51 11.99 18.87
N PRO A 334 3.51 12.14 17.54
CA PRO A 334 2.43 12.84 16.86
C PRO A 334 1.08 12.23 17.24
N SER A 335 0.08 13.08 17.49
CA SER A 335 -1.25 12.63 17.97
C SER A 335 -1.93 11.62 17.02
N ASN A 336 -1.62 11.72 15.73
CA ASN A 336 -2.07 10.84 14.66
C ASN A 336 -1.18 9.60 14.47
N PHE A 337 -0.07 9.45 15.18
CA PHE A 337 0.79 8.26 15.07
C PHE A 337 0.25 7.10 15.91
N LYS A 338 -0.22 6.03 15.24
CA LYS A 338 -0.71 4.80 15.89
C LYS A 338 0.18 3.62 15.53
N PHE A 339 0.45 2.76 16.50
CA PHE A 339 1.20 1.52 16.34
C PHE A 339 0.61 0.45 17.25
N HIS A 340 0.83 -0.82 16.89
CA HIS A 340 0.60 -1.97 17.75
C HIS A 340 1.91 -2.43 18.38
N ALA A 341 1.86 -2.85 19.64
CA ALA A 341 3.03 -3.30 20.36
C ALA A 341 3.73 -4.45 19.61
N GLY A 342 5.06 -4.34 19.49
CA GLY A 342 5.88 -5.26 18.70
C GLY A 342 6.24 -4.76 17.30
N GLN A 343 5.54 -3.74 16.78
CA GLN A 343 5.85 -3.14 15.49
C GLN A 343 7.16 -2.34 15.49
N SER A 344 7.60 -2.01 14.28
CA SER A 344 8.80 -1.24 13.98
C SER A 344 8.49 -0.05 13.08
N ILE A 345 9.43 0.89 13.05
CA ILE A 345 9.42 2.07 12.18
C ILE A 345 10.73 2.17 11.42
N GLU A 346 10.68 2.66 10.18
CA GLU A 346 11.87 3.08 9.46
C GLU A 346 12.18 4.54 9.74
N ILE A 347 13.42 4.82 10.13
CA ILE A 347 13.89 6.17 10.42
C ILE A 347 14.94 6.58 9.41
N ARG A 348 14.89 7.84 8.98
CA ARG A 348 15.94 8.52 8.21
C ARG A 348 16.09 9.96 8.66
N PHE A 349 17.24 10.58 8.38
CA PHE A 349 17.39 12.01 8.61
C PHE A 349 16.74 12.83 7.48
N PRO A 350 16.29 14.08 7.73
CA PRO A 350 15.55 14.87 6.75
C PRO A 350 16.25 15.09 5.40
N ARG A 351 17.58 15.17 5.39
CA ARG A 351 18.40 15.39 4.19
C ARG A 351 18.83 14.10 3.49
N ASP A 352 18.53 12.94 4.07
CA ASP A 352 18.96 11.66 3.53
C ASP A 352 18.06 11.21 2.38
N SER A 353 18.63 10.47 1.44
CA SER A 353 17.86 9.78 0.41
C SER A 353 16.96 8.70 1.03
N ARG A 354 15.89 8.27 0.33
CA ARG A 354 14.98 7.24 0.85
C ARG A 354 15.67 5.88 1.11
N THR A 355 16.77 5.60 0.43
CA THR A 355 17.53 4.35 0.57
C THR A 355 18.43 4.34 1.81
N GLU A 356 18.55 5.46 2.51
CA GLU A 356 19.38 5.63 3.71
C GLU A 356 18.54 5.57 5.01
N SER A 357 17.51 4.71 5.05
CA SER A 357 16.72 4.44 6.26
C SER A 357 17.25 3.25 7.07
N ARG A 358 16.84 3.19 8.35
CA ARG A 358 17.06 2.04 9.23
C ARG A 358 15.78 1.72 10.00
N THR A 359 15.48 0.44 10.11
CA THR A 359 14.33 -0.07 10.86
C THR A 359 14.66 -0.23 12.34
N PHE A 360 13.77 0.25 13.22
CA PHE A 360 13.87 0.10 14.66
C PHE A 360 12.52 -0.34 15.23
N SER A 361 12.52 -1.36 16.08
CA SER A 361 11.33 -1.72 16.85
C SER A 361 10.97 -0.62 17.84
N VAL A 362 9.67 -0.36 17.99
CA VAL A 362 9.14 0.56 18.99
C VAL A 362 9.18 -0.15 20.34
N ALA A 363 9.82 0.46 21.34
CA ALA A 363 10.00 -0.09 22.68
C ALA A 363 9.00 0.48 23.70
N SER A 364 8.37 1.62 23.42
CA SER A 364 7.30 2.21 24.23
C SER A 364 6.02 1.38 24.15
N ALA A 365 5.17 1.48 25.17
CA ALA A 365 3.85 0.85 25.17
C ALA A 365 2.87 1.61 24.27
N GLU A 366 1.80 0.96 23.79
CA GLU A 366 0.80 1.61 22.94
C GLU A 366 0.14 2.82 23.60
N GLN A 367 0.04 2.81 24.93
CA GLN A 367 -0.58 3.87 25.73
C GLN A 367 0.40 5.02 26.06
N ASP A 368 1.70 4.87 25.79
CA ASP A 368 2.67 5.91 26.09
C ASP A 368 2.47 7.14 25.16
N PRO A 369 2.63 8.37 25.69
CA PRO A 369 2.50 9.60 24.91
C PRO A 369 3.75 9.94 24.09
N HIS A 370 4.73 9.03 24.02
CA HIS A 370 6.02 9.21 23.35
C HIS A 370 6.38 7.92 22.59
N LEU A 371 7.40 8.01 21.73
CA LEU A 371 7.97 6.85 21.03
C LEU A 371 9.39 6.60 21.53
N ASP A 372 9.63 5.43 22.10
CA ASP A 372 10.97 4.99 22.47
C ASP A 372 11.50 4.01 21.43
N ILE A 373 12.72 4.23 20.96
CA ILE A 373 13.48 3.24 20.18
C ILE A 373 14.80 2.94 20.88
N VAL A 374 15.32 1.73 20.71
CA VAL A 374 16.60 1.34 21.30
C VAL A 374 17.52 0.74 20.25
N THR A 375 18.78 1.12 20.31
CA THR A 375 19.83 0.53 19.46
C THR A 375 21.11 0.31 20.23
N ARG A 376 21.89 -0.70 19.81
CA ARG A 376 23.29 -0.85 20.22
C ARG A 376 24.20 -0.15 19.22
N ASP A 377 25.28 0.44 19.73
CA ASP A 377 26.36 0.95 18.90
C ASP A 377 27.09 -0.22 18.24
N THR A 378 26.91 -0.32 16.92
CA THR A 378 27.56 -1.30 16.06
C THR A 378 28.56 -0.62 15.11
N GLY A 379 28.90 0.65 15.35
CA GLY A 379 29.85 1.42 14.55
C GLY A 379 29.35 1.90 13.18
N SER A 380 28.08 1.68 12.84
CA SER A 380 27.51 2.15 11.55
C SER A 380 27.33 3.67 11.53
N ASP A 381 27.57 4.31 10.39
CA ASP A 381 27.50 5.77 10.23
C ASP A 381 26.12 6.35 10.58
N PHE A 382 25.04 5.65 10.25
CA PHE A 382 23.69 6.05 10.63
C PHE A 382 23.54 6.17 12.16
N LYS A 383 24.00 5.17 12.91
CA LYS A 383 23.91 5.16 14.38
C LYS A 383 24.86 6.16 15.03
N LYS A 384 26.03 6.43 14.44
CA LYS A 384 26.93 7.51 14.90
C LYS A 384 26.21 8.86 14.84
N ARG A 385 25.56 9.15 13.72
CA ARG A 385 24.75 10.37 13.56
C ARG A 385 23.60 10.45 14.56
N MET A 386 22.94 9.32 14.84
CA MET A 386 21.92 9.28 15.89
C MET A 386 22.51 9.67 17.25
N LEU A 387 23.65 9.11 17.64
CA LEU A 387 24.31 9.41 18.91
C LEU A 387 24.77 10.88 19.04
N GLU A 388 24.97 11.58 17.93
CA GLU A 388 25.32 12.99 17.89
C GLU A 388 24.10 13.94 18.02
N MET A 389 22.88 13.41 17.93
CA MET A 389 21.65 14.18 18.05
C MET A 389 21.50 14.83 19.43
N LYS A 390 20.79 15.94 19.47
CA LYS A 390 20.44 16.69 20.67
C LYS A 390 18.92 16.84 20.81
N PRO A 391 18.40 17.01 22.03
CA PRO A 391 16.99 17.35 22.22
C PRO A 391 16.57 18.51 21.31
N GLY A 392 15.47 18.33 20.57
CA GLY A 392 15.00 19.24 19.53
C GLY A 392 15.36 18.86 18.10
N ASP A 393 16.37 18.00 17.88
CA ASP A 393 16.71 17.49 16.55
C ASP A 393 15.61 16.58 16.00
N GLN A 394 15.50 16.51 14.68
CA GLN A 394 14.39 15.85 13.99
C GLN A 394 14.84 14.70 13.09
N VAL A 395 13.99 13.66 13.04
CA VAL A 395 14.07 12.56 12.09
C VAL A 395 12.73 12.39 11.37
N ILE A 396 12.76 11.67 10.25
CA ILE A 396 11.56 11.27 9.53
C ILE A 396 11.37 9.77 9.76
N ALA A 397 10.23 9.40 10.33
CA ALA A 397 9.82 8.02 10.56
C ALA A 397 8.73 7.58 9.56
N SER A 398 8.71 6.31 9.17
CA SER A 398 7.56 5.71 8.48
C SER A 398 6.38 5.55 9.42
N ALA A 399 5.20 5.24 8.86
CA ALA A 399 4.16 4.57 9.65
C ALA A 399 4.70 3.27 10.27
N ALA A 400 4.12 2.87 11.41
CA ALA A 400 4.48 1.62 12.07
C ALA A 400 4.06 0.41 11.23
N GLY A 401 4.92 -0.60 11.16
CA GLY A 401 4.68 -1.85 10.45
C GLY A 401 5.39 -3.03 11.11
N GLY A 402 5.26 -4.22 10.53
CA GLY A 402 5.84 -5.45 11.07
C GLY A 402 4.78 -6.48 11.41
N LEU A 403 5.17 -7.75 11.40
CA LEU A 403 4.27 -8.90 11.57
C LEU A 403 4.19 -9.38 13.02
N LEU A 404 5.18 -9.05 13.86
CA LEU A 404 5.19 -9.41 15.27
C LEU A 404 4.22 -8.52 16.05
N GLN A 405 2.99 -9.00 16.27
CA GLN A 405 1.92 -8.25 16.94
C GLN A 405 1.16 -9.14 17.94
N LEU A 406 0.66 -8.53 19.01
CA LEU A 406 -0.23 -9.19 19.96
C LEU A 406 -1.62 -9.41 19.35
N PRO A 407 -2.35 -10.49 19.72
CA PRO A 407 -3.76 -10.59 19.43
C PRO A 407 -4.53 -9.49 20.19
N GLU A 408 -5.67 -9.05 19.64
CA GLU A 408 -6.50 -8.04 20.29
C GLU A 408 -6.97 -8.45 21.69
N ASN A 409 -7.31 -9.73 21.85
CA ASN A 409 -7.84 -10.31 23.09
C ASN A 409 -7.12 -11.65 23.39
N PRO A 410 -5.92 -11.62 23.99
CA PRO A 410 -5.22 -12.84 24.35
C PRO A 410 -5.98 -13.59 25.45
N THR A 411 -6.22 -14.89 25.22
CA THR A 411 -6.94 -15.77 26.18
C THR A 411 -6.03 -16.85 26.76
N GLU A 412 -5.00 -17.23 26.03
CA GLU A 412 -3.98 -18.20 26.44
C GLU A 412 -2.76 -17.50 27.04
N SER A 413 -1.93 -18.24 27.79
CA SER A 413 -0.69 -17.70 28.35
C SER A 413 0.27 -17.23 27.25
N ILE A 414 1.08 -16.22 27.54
CA ILE A 414 2.03 -15.68 26.56
C ILE A 414 3.46 -15.85 27.08
N VAL A 415 4.32 -16.42 26.25
CA VAL A 415 5.73 -16.66 26.54
C VAL A 415 6.61 -15.85 25.59
N PHE A 416 7.39 -14.95 26.15
CA PHE A 416 8.35 -14.12 25.44
C PHE A 416 9.75 -14.72 25.59
N LEU A 417 10.44 -14.97 24.48
CA LEU A 417 11.82 -15.44 24.44
C LEU A 417 12.69 -14.40 23.74
N ALA A 418 13.47 -13.65 24.52
CA ALA A 418 14.33 -12.60 24.02
C ALA A 418 15.79 -13.02 23.97
N ALA A 419 16.48 -12.71 22.87
CA ALA A 419 17.93 -12.78 22.78
C ALA A 419 18.54 -11.40 22.50
N GLY A 420 19.27 -10.86 23.48
CA GLY A 420 19.98 -9.58 23.35
C GLY A 420 19.06 -8.40 22.99
N ILE A 421 19.31 -7.74 21.85
CA ILE A 421 18.53 -6.56 21.42
C ILE A 421 17.08 -6.92 21.06
N GLY A 422 16.78 -8.19 20.78
CA GLY A 422 15.42 -8.64 20.46
C GLY A 422 14.42 -8.44 21.61
N ILE A 423 14.86 -8.09 22.81
CA ILE A 423 13.97 -7.68 23.90
C ILE A 423 13.13 -6.44 23.55
N THR A 424 13.52 -5.60 22.59
CA THR A 424 12.87 -4.31 22.33
C THR A 424 11.38 -4.41 21.92
N PRO A 425 10.98 -5.20 20.90
CA PRO A 425 9.56 -5.36 20.59
C PRO A 425 8.80 -6.08 21.71
N LEU A 426 9.44 -7.03 22.39
CA LEU A 426 8.79 -7.80 23.46
C LEU A 426 8.55 -6.92 24.71
N TYR A 427 9.45 -5.98 24.99
CA TYR A 427 9.28 -5.01 26.07
C TYR A 427 8.07 -4.09 25.82
N SER A 428 7.87 -3.65 24.57
CA SER A 428 6.67 -2.91 24.17
C SER A 428 5.39 -3.72 24.42
N MET A 429 5.40 -5.01 24.04
CA MET A 429 4.27 -5.93 24.27
C MET A 429 3.98 -6.13 25.76
N ILE A 430 4.99 -6.44 26.56
CA ILE A 430 4.87 -6.68 28.01
C ILE A 430 4.32 -5.43 28.71
N ARG A 431 4.85 -4.24 28.39
CA ARG A 431 4.36 -3.00 28.99
C ARG A 431 2.92 -2.70 28.59
N THR A 432 2.58 -2.89 27.32
CA THR A 432 1.20 -2.67 26.82
C THR A 432 0.20 -3.57 27.53
N LEU A 433 0.51 -4.86 27.66
CA LEU A 433 -0.34 -5.83 28.38
C LEU A 433 -0.39 -5.54 29.89
N SER A 434 0.74 -5.16 30.50
CA SER A 434 0.77 -4.80 31.93
C SER A 434 -0.09 -3.57 32.22
N THR A 435 -0.08 -2.57 31.34
CA THR A 435 -0.94 -1.38 31.45
C THR A 435 -2.43 -1.75 31.30
N LYS A 436 -2.79 -2.57 30.31
CA LYS A 436 -4.17 -3.07 30.15
C LYS A 436 -4.65 -3.82 31.40
N LYS A 437 -3.79 -4.67 31.96
CA LYS A 437 -4.08 -5.42 33.19
C LYS A 437 -4.31 -4.48 34.38
N ALA A 438 -3.45 -3.46 34.54
CA ALA A 438 -3.62 -2.45 35.59
C ALA A 438 -4.92 -1.64 35.45
N GLN A 439 -5.47 -1.56 34.24
CA GLN A 439 -6.76 -0.94 33.94
C GLN A 439 -7.97 -1.89 34.13
N GLY A 440 -7.72 -3.14 34.55
CA GLY A 440 -8.75 -4.13 34.86
C GLY A 440 -9.14 -5.03 33.68
N GLU A 441 -8.43 -4.97 32.55
CA GLU A 441 -8.64 -5.91 31.45
C GLU A 441 -8.16 -7.31 31.83
N ASN A 442 -8.82 -8.33 31.26
CA ASN A 442 -8.43 -9.72 31.47
C ASN A 442 -7.21 -10.06 30.62
N VAL A 443 -6.03 -9.98 31.23
CA VAL A 443 -4.75 -10.32 30.60
C VAL A 443 -4.23 -11.64 31.17
N PRO A 444 -3.89 -12.62 30.32
CA PRO A 444 -3.41 -13.92 30.76
C PRO A 444 -2.03 -13.83 31.44
N GLY A 445 -1.55 -14.96 31.95
CA GLY A 445 -0.21 -15.05 32.53
C GLY A 445 0.87 -14.76 31.49
N LEU A 446 1.85 -13.93 31.87
CA LEU A 446 2.97 -13.54 31.01
C LEU A 446 4.27 -14.11 31.58
N LEU A 447 5.08 -14.74 30.74
CA LEU A 447 6.44 -15.16 31.07
C LEU A 447 7.41 -14.54 30.09
N LEU A 448 8.49 -13.91 30.58
CA LEU A 448 9.63 -13.49 29.78
C LEU A 448 10.86 -14.28 30.20
N ILE A 449 11.50 -14.97 29.26
CA ILE A 449 12.87 -15.48 29.42
C ILE A 449 13.79 -14.64 28.54
N ALA A 450 14.72 -13.91 29.13
CA ALA A 450 15.63 -13.01 28.43
C ALA A 450 17.09 -13.50 28.55
N SER A 451 17.70 -13.82 27.41
CA SER A 451 19.07 -14.31 27.33
C SER A 451 20.03 -13.21 26.87
N ASN A 452 21.06 -12.97 27.68
CA ASN A 452 22.17 -12.10 27.34
C ASN A 452 23.52 -12.80 27.54
N ARG A 453 24.59 -12.24 26.96
CA ARG A 453 25.95 -12.75 27.16
C ARG A 453 26.52 -12.30 28.51
N ASN A 454 26.40 -11.00 28.78
CA ASN A 454 26.97 -10.37 29.97
C ASN A 454 25.90 -9.56 30.70
N TYR A 455 26.01 -9.46 32.02
CA TYR A 455 25.05 -8.72 32.87
C TYR A 455 24.90 -7.25 32.46
N ASP A 456 26.01 -6.57 32.15
CA ASP A 456 26.06 -5.16 31.75
C ASP A 456 25.37 -4.85 30.41
N SER A 457 24.96 -5.88 29.67
CA SER A 457 24.29 -5.77 28.37
C SER A 457 22.78 -5.94 28.44
N PHE A 458 22.21 -6.26 29.62
CA PHE A 458 20.76 -6.41 29.77
C PHE A 458 20.07 -5.06 29.58
N LEU A 459 19.18 -5.00 28.60
CA LEU A 459 18.30 -3.87 28.40
C LEU A 459 17.07 -4.04 29.29
N PHE A 460 16.68 -2.94 29.96
CA PHE A 460 15.50 -2.86 30.81
C PHE A 460 15.48 -3.82 32.01
N HIS A 461 16.64 -4.30 32.47
CA HIS A 461 16.71 -5.31 33.53
C HIS A 461 15.98 -4.87 34.81
N SER A 462 16.31 -3.67 35.30
CA SER A 462 15.73 -3.11 36.52
C SER A 462 14.23 -2.83 36.35
N GLU A 463 13.82 -2.32 35.18
CA GLU A 463 12.42 -2.06 34.87
C GLU A 463 11.61 -3.37 34.83
N LEU A 464 12.15 -4.43 34.23
CA LEU A 464 11.52 -5.76 34.16
C LEU A 464 11.45 -6.44 35.53
N LEU A 465 12.49 -6.32 36.36
CA LEU A 465 12.47 -6.80 37.75
C LEU A 465 11.41 -6.07 38.60
N HIS A 466 11.21 -4.77 38.35
CA HIS A 466 10.14 -4.04 39.03
C HIS A 466 8.76 -4.47 38.54
N LEU A 467 8.59 -4.62 37.21
CA LEU A 467 7.34 -5.10 36.63
C LEU A 467 6.95 -6.50 37.11
N SER A 468 7.91 -7.41 37.29
CA SER A 468 7.66 -8.79 37.75
C SER A 468 7.20 -8.89 39.20
N GLN A 469 7.23 -7.79 39.96
CA GLN A 469 6.59 -7.71 41.28
C GLN A 469 5.05 -7.66 41.17
N THR A 470 4.51 -7.40 39.98
CA THR A 470 3.07 -7.37 39.73
C THR A 470 2.53 -8.78 39.44
N PRO A 471 1.41 -9.21 40.04
CA PRO A 471 0.87 -10.55 39.82
C PRO A 471 0.60 -10.89 38.34
N GLY A 472 1.12 -12.05 37.92
CA GLY A 472 0.89 -12.61 36.59
C GLY A 472 1.82 -12.12 35.48
N PHE A 473 2.94 -11.47 35.83
CA PHE A 473 4.11 -11.37 34.96
C PHE A 473 5.33 -12.00 35.66
N PHE A 474 5.99 -12.93 34.99
CA PHE A 474 7.20 -13.59 35.45
C PHE A 474 8.36 -13.22 34.53
N TYR A 475 9.48 -12.83 35.12
CA TYR A 475 10.69 -12.47 34.40
C TYR A 475 11.84 -13.38 34.83
N VAL A 476 12.48 -14.03 33.86
CA VAL A 476 13.58 -14.98 34.05
C VAL A 476 14.76 -14.50 33.21
N PRO A 477 15.76 -13.85 33.81
CA PRO A 477 16.98 -13.49 33.10
C PRO A 477 17.94 -14.69 33.08
N THR A 478 18.64 -14.89 31.96
CA THR A 478 19.71 -15.89 31.84
C THR A 478 20.97 -15.32 31.19
N LEU A 479 22.12 -15.80 31.66
CA LEU A 479 23.45 -15.40 31.16
C LEU A 479 24.19 -16.57 30.54
N THR A 480 24.82 -16.32 29.39
CA THR A 480 25.63 -17.32 28.66
C THR A 480 27.14 -17.12 28.77
N GLY A 481 27.58 -15.97 29.29
CA GLY A 481 28.98 -15.59 29.46
C GLY A 481 29.35 -15.41 30.93
N ASP A 482 30.04 -14.31 31.24
CA ASP A 482 30.55 -14.04 32.59
C ASP A 482 29.39 -13.75 33.57
N LEU A 483 29.45 -14.39 34.73
CA LEU A 483 28.45 -14.27 35.79
C LEU A 483 28.90 -13.26 36.84
N PRO A 484 28.02 -12.34 37.28
CA PRO A 484 28.21 -11.59 38.52
C PRO A 484 28.41 -12.52 39.73
N GLY A 485 29.13 -12.07 40.74
CA GLY A 485 29.42 -12.89 41.94
C GLY A 485 28.20 -13.26 42.77
N ASP A 486 27.08 -12.55 42.59
CA ASP A 486 25.79 -12.70 43.26
C ASP A 486 24.68 -13.19 42.30
N TRP A 487 25.05 -13.83 41.19
CA TRP A 487 24.07 -14.38 40.24
C TRP A 487 23.39 -15.64 40.78
N HIS A 488 22.08 -15.56 41.01
CA HIS A 488 21.25 -16.66 41.53
C HIS A 488 20.12 -17.09 40.56
N GLU A 489 20.13 -16.55 39.34
CA GLU A 489 19.13 -16.81 38.31
C GLU A 489 19.56 -17.94 37.35
N GLU A 490 18.80 -18.15 36.28
CA GLU A 490 19.12 -19.14 35.25
C GLU A 490 20.48 -18.86 34.57
N ILE A 491 21.14 -19.93 34.13
CA ILE A 491 22.46 -19.88 33.49
C ILE A 491 22.42 -20.72 32.22
N GLY A 492 22.96 -20.17 31.13
CA GLY A 492 23.08 -20.85 29.85
C GLY A 492 22.08 -20.37 28.81
N ARG A 493 22.10 -21.05 27.65
CA ARG A 493 21.16 -20.77 26.56
C ARG A 493 19.78 -21.28 26.97
N ILE A 494 18.74 -20.62 26.46
CA ILE A 494 17.36 -21.09 26.64
C ILE A 494 17.22 -22.44 25.95
N ASP A 495 16.86 -23.46 26.71
CA ASP A 495 16.69 -24.84 26.26
C ASP A 495 15.33 -25.40 26.74
N PRO A 496 14.92 -26.61 26.29
CA PRO A 496 13.65 -27.19 26.70
C PRO A 496 13.50 -27.37 28.22
N GLU A 497 14.59 -27.69 28.92
CA GLU A 497 14.56 -27.94 30.37
C GLU A 497 14.34 -26.65 31.15
N MET A 498 14.98 -25.55 30.74
CA MET A 498 14.77 -24.22 31.29
C MET A 498 13.31 -23.79 31.16
N ILE A 499 12.73 -23.92 29.96
CA ILE A 499 11.32 -23.54 29.75
C ILE A 499 10.38 -24.40 30.62
N ARG A 500 10.64 -25.70 30.74
CA ARG A 500 9.84 -26.61 31.59
C ARG A 500 9.90 -26.27 33.08
N ARG A 501 11.05 -25.81 33.59
CA ARG A 501 11.18 -25.40 35.01
C ARG A 501 10.21 -24.28 35.41
N HIS A 502 9.79 -23.47 34.44
CA HIS A 502 8.84 -22.39 34.66
C HIS A 502 7.37 -22.77 34.41
N GLN A 503 7.05 -24.08 34.40
CA GLN A 503 5.67 -24.62 34.38
C GLN A 503 4.81 -24.12 33.20
N VAL A 504 5.45 -23.89 32.04
CA VAL A 504 4.76 -23.53 30.81
C VAL A 504 4.09 -24.75 30.19
N ASP A 505 2.79 -24.68 29.90
CA ASP A 505 2.08 -25.67 29.08
C ASP A 505 2.32 -25.35 27.59
N PRO A 506 3.08 -26.19 26.85
CA PRO A 506 3.45 -25.91 25.46
C PRO A 506 2.26 -25.85 24.49
N GLU A 507 1.14 -26.49 24.81
CA GLU A 507 -0.05 -26.55 23.95
C GLU A 507 -1.01 -25.37 24.18
N LYS A 508 -0.85 -24.66 25.31
CA LYS A 508 -1.73 -23.57 25.78
C LYS A 508 -1.01 -22.24 25.96
N SER A 509 0.03 -22.04 25.16
CA SER A 509 0.81 -20.80 25.20
C SER A 509 1.13 -20.32 23.79
N ASP A 510 1.07 -19.00 23.59
CA ASP A 510 1.60 -18.34 22.40
C ASP A 510 3.00 -17.83 22.66
N TYR A 511 3.90 -18.07 21.71
CA TYR A 511 5.33 -17.82 21.85
C TYR A 511 5.79 -16.69 20.95
N TYR A 512 6.42 -15.68 21.55
CA TYR A 512 6.95 -14.50 20.86
C TYR A 512 8.45 -14.46 21.01
N LEU A 513 9.16 -14.56 19.90
CA LEU A 513 10.60 -14.68 19.85
C LEU A 513 11.21 -13.52 19.08
N ALA A 514 12.26 -12.93 19.65
CA ALA A 514 12.98 -11.87 18.97
C ALA A 514 14.46 -11.89 19.32
N GLY A 515 15.30 -11.72 18.29
CA GLY A 515 16.75 -11.70 18.44
C GLY A 515 17.51 -11.86 17.12
N PRO A 516 18.83 -12.11 17.17
CA PRO A 516 19.62 -12.44 16.00
C PRO A 516 19.07 -13.69 15.25
N PRO A 517 19.21 -13.79 13.92
CA PRO A 517 18.63 -14.89 13.14
C PRO A 517 19.01 -16.30 13.62
N THR A 518 20.25 -16.48 14.09
CA THR A 518 20.72 -17.76 14.65
C THR A 518 19.99 -18.09 15.94
N ALA A 519 19.86 -17.13 16.86
CA ALA A 519 19.14 -17.31 18.11
C ALA A 519 17.64 -17.57 17.89
N VAL A 520 16.98 -16.82 16.99
CA VAL A 520 15.56 -17.03 16.67
C VAL A 520 15.32 -18.43 16.11
N ARG A 521 16.21 -18.90 15.24
CA ARG A 521 16.17 -20.28 14.72
C ARG A 521 16.33 -21.32 15.82
N ASP A 522 17.37 -21.19 16.64
CA ASP A 522 17.66 -22.14 17.73
C ASP A 522 16.50 -22.22 18.75
N LEU A 523 15.92 -21.07 19.09
CA LEU A 523 14.75 -21.01 19.97
C LEU A 523 13.49 -21.60 19.31
N SER A 524 13.29 -21.35 18.02
CA SER A 524 12.17 -21.95 17.27
C SER A 524 12.27 -23.47 17.22
N ASP A 525 13.47 -24.00 16.98
CA ASP A 525 13.73 -25.45 16.97
C ASP A 525 13.59 -26.06 18.37
N THR A 526 13.99 -25.31 19.40
CA THR A 526 13.75 -25.66 20.82
C THR A 526 12.26 -25.83 21.09
N LEU A 527 11.42 -24.87 20.71
CA LEU A 527 9.96 -24.95 20.88
C LEU A 527 9.32 -26.08 20.08
N ARG A 528 9.76 -26.30 18.84
CA ARG A 528 9.29 -27.44 18.03
C ARG A 528 9.64 -28.78 18.67
N SER A 529 10.83 -28.91 19.26
CA SER A 529 11.22 -30.12 19.99
C SER A 529 10.38 -30.37 21.24
N MET A 530 9.73 -29.33 21.77
CA MET A 530 8.78 -29.40 22.88
C MET A 530 7.33 -29.69 22.44
N GLY A 531 7.08 -29.81 21.13
CA GLY A 531 5.74 -30.08 20.58
C GLY A 531 4.91 -28.82 20.30
N VAL A 532 5.50 -27.61 20.38
CA VAL A 532 4.79 -26.37 20.05
C VAL A 532 4.50 -26.30 18.55
N LEU A 533 3.25 -26.02 18.21
CA LEU A 533 2.79 -25.91 16.83
C LEU A 533 3.33 -24.62 16.17
N PRO A 534 3.75 -24.65 14.88
CA PRO A 534 4.31 -23.48 14.20
C PRO A 534 3.42 -22.22 14.23
N GLU A 535 2.10 -22.37 14.18
CA GLU A 535 1.14 -21.28 14.23
C GLU A 535 1.10 -20.51 15.56
N ARG A 536 1.62 -21.11 16.63
CA ARG A 536 1.78 -20.47 17.96
C ARG A 536 3.15 -19.83 18.16
N ILE A 537 4.01 -19.85 17.13
CA ILE A 537 5.38 -19.33 17.18
C ILE A 537 5.47 -18.08 16.30
N HIS A 538 5.61 -16.93 16.94
CA HIS A 538 5.71 -15.62 16.29
C HIS A 538 7.14 -15.08 16.44
N THR A 539 7.78 -14.73 15.33
CA THR A 539 9.23 -14.43 15.32
C THR A 539 9.55 -13.09 14.66
N GLU A 540 10.53 -12.38 15.19
CA GLU A 540 11.16 -11.20 14.57
C GLU A 540 12.70 -11.35 14.59
N GLU A 541 13.34 -11.18 13.42
CA GLU A 541 14.79 -11.37 13.25
C GLU A 541 15.55 -10.04 13.14
N PHE A 542 16.61 -9.90 13.93
CA PHE A 542 17.43 -8.69 14.00
C PHE A 542 18.77 -8.90 13.29
N TYR A 543 18.82 -8.54 12.01
CA TYR A 543 20.04 -8.63 11.21
C TYR A 543 21.11 -7.61 11.65
N GLY A 544 22.38 -8.01 11.58
CA GLY A 544 23.52 -7.16 11.93
C GLY A 544 23.92 -7.19 13.41
N TYR A 545 23.30 -8.05 14.20
CA TYR A 545 23.71 -8.38 15.58
C TYR A 545 24.17 -9.85 15.61
N GLN A 546 25.27 -10.14 16.30
CA GLN A 546 25.81 -11.49 16.50
C GLN A 546 25.74 -11.90 17.96
#